data_AF-A0A2N3HM07-F1
#
_entry.id   AF-A0A2N3HM07-F1
#
_cell.length_a   1.000
_cell.length_b   1.000
_cell.length_c   1.000
_cell.angle_alpha   90.00
_cell.angle_beta   90.00
_cell.angle_gamma   90.00
#
_symmetry.space_group_name_H-M   'P 1'
#
loop_
_entity.id
_entity.type
_entity.pdbx_description
1 polymer ?
#
loop_
_entity_poly.entity_id
_entity_poly.type
_entity_poly.pdbx_seq_one_letter_code
_entity_poly.pdbx_strand_id
1 'polypeptide(L)' 'MNTIIQNILVVIAIVFALAFIIRKFFWKPAKSKKSCGGDDGCGCH' A
#
# COMPACT_ATOMS: atom_id res chain seq x y z
N MET A 1 21.74 -27.64 1.98
CA MET A 1 21.42 -26.19 2.01
C MET A 1 21.26 -25.72 0.58
N ASN A 2 20.02 -25.56 0.12
CA ASN A 2 19.75 -25.17 -1.27
C ASN A 2 19.67 -23.63 -1.34
N THR A 3 20.81 -23.02 -1.65
CA THR A 3 20.99 -21.57 -1.73
C THR A 3 20.04 -20.90 -2.73
N ILE A 4 19.62 -21.64 -3.76
CA ILE A 4 18.62 -21.19 -4.76
C ILE A 4 17.30 -20.81 -4.08
N ILE A 5 16.80 -21.67 -3.18
CA ILE A 5 15.50 -21.46 -2.52
C ILE A 5 15.57 -20.27 -1.55
N GLN A 6 16.66 -20.15 -0.80
CA GLN A 6 16.85 -19.03 0.13
C GLN A 6 16.95 -17.68 -0.61
N ASN A 7 17.66 -17.65 -1.75
CA ASN A 7 17.79 -16.44 -2.55
C ASN A 7 16.44 -15.99 -3.13
N ILE A 8 15.60 -16.93 -3.57
CA ILE A 8 14.24 -16.63 -4.06
C ILE A 8 13.39 -16.02 -2.93
N LEU A 9 13.43 -16.59 -1.72
CA LEU A 9 12.69 -16.06 -0.58
C LEU A 9 13.14 -14.64 -0.19
N VAL A 10 14.45 -14.37 -0.21
CA VAL A 10 15.00 -13.03 0.07
C VAL A 10 14.53 -12.02 -0.98
N VAL A 11 14.62 -12.36 -2.27
CA VAL A 11 14.16 -11.48 -3.35
C VAL A 11 12.66 -11.18 -3.21
N ILE A 12 11.83 -12.20 -2.95
CA ILE A 12 10.39 -12.00 -2.75
C ILE A 12 10.12 -11.11 -1.54
N ALA A 13 10.81 -11.32 -0.41
CA ALA A 13 10.62 -10.51 0.79
C ALA A 13 10.95 -9.03 0.55
N ILE A 14 12.04 -8.74 -0.16
CA ILE A 14 12.43 -7.37 -0.51
C ILE A 14 11.40 -6.73 -1.45
N VAL A 15 11.00 -7.45 -2.50
CA VAL A 15 9.97 -6.98 -3.44
C VAL A 15 8.65 -6.70 -2.73
N PHE A 16 8.25 -7.57 -1.80
CA PHE A 16 7.01 -7.42 -1.04
C PHE A 16 7.07 -6.24 -0.07
N ALA A 17 8.22 -6.02 0.59
CA ALA A 17 8.42 -4.87 1.46
C ALA A 17 8.34 -3.55 0.69
N LEU A 18 9.01 -3.47 -0.47
CA LEU A 18 8.94 -2.30 -1.35
C LEU A 18 7.52 -2.08 -1.88
N ALA A 19 6.86 -3.13 -2.35
CA ALA A 19 5.47 -3.06 -2.82
C ALA A 19 4.52 -2.61 -1.70
N PHE A 20 4.71 -3.08 -0.47
CA PHE A 20 3.91 -2.67 0.69
C PHE A 20 4.13 -1.19 1.03
N ILE A 21 5.37 -0.70 1.02
CA ILE A 21 5.69 0.70 1.28
C ILE A 21 5.08 1.59 0.18
N ILE A 22 5.27 1.22 -1.09
CA ILE A 22 4.68 1.94 -2.23
C ILE A 22 3.16 1.97 -2.10
N ARG A 23 2.53 0.82 -1.83
CA ARG A 23 1.08 0.73 -1.64
C ARG A 23 0.61 1.51 -0.42
N LYS A 24 1.37 1.56 0.67
CA LYS A 24 0.94 2.26 1.89
C LYS A 24 1.05 3.78 1.77
N PHE A 25 2.11 4.28 1.14
CA PHE A 25 2.39 5.72 1.10
C PHE A 25 1.92 6.40 -0.18
N PHE A 26 1.99 5.72 -1.33
CA PHE A 26 1.62 6.29 -2.62
C PHE A 26 0.22 5.89 -3.07
N TRP A 27 -0.32 4.75 -2.60
CA TRP A 27 -1.71 4.39 -2.84
C TRP A 27 -2.62 5.08 -1.83
N LYS A 28 -2.87 6.38 -2.03
CA LYS A 28 -4.05 7.01 -1.43
C LYS A 28 -5.25 6.40 -2.16
N PRO A 29 -6.16 5.66 -1.49
CA PRO A 29 -7.37 5.21 -2.15
C PRO A 29 -8.05 6.45 -2.71
N ALA A 30 -8.35 6.46 -4.02
CA ALA A 30 -9.15 7.51 -4.61
C ALA A 30 -10.42 7.60 -3.77
N LYS A 31 -10.66 8.75 -3.12
CA LYS A 31 -11.87 8.95 -2.32
C LYS A 31 -13.03 8.55 -3.22
N SER A 32 -13.76 7.51 -2.83
CA SER A 32 -14.96 7.11 -3.53
C SER A 32 -15.84 8.36 -3.61
N LYS A 33 -16.13 8.86 -4.81
CA LYS A 33 -17.11 9.92 -5.04
C LYS A 33 -18.49 9.38 -4.66
N LYS A 34 -18.73 9.21 -3.37
CA LYS A 34 -20.05 9.05 -2.77
C LYS A 34 -20.33 10.31 -1.96
N SER A 35 -20.82 11.32 -2.66
CA SER A 35 -21.75 12.39 -2.26
C SER A 35 -21.69 13.08 -0.87
N CYS A 36 -20.73 12.85 0.02
CA CYS A 36 -20.59 13.61 1.27
C CYS A 36 -19.12 13.88 1.59
N GLY A 37 -18.77 15.17 1.67
CA GLY A 37 -17.53 15.65 2.28
C GLY A 37 -16.30 15.66 1.38
N GLY A 38 -16.29 16.55 0.39
CA GLY A 38 -15.04 17.00 -0.23
C GLY A 38 -14.24 17.89 0.74
N ASP A 39 -12.92 17.73 0.67
CA ASP A 39 -11.75 18.40 1.30
C ASP A 39 -11.82 19.54 2.34
N ASP A 40 -12.97 20.07 2.75
CA ASP A 40 -13.05 21.25 3.61
C ASP A 40 -14.03 21.03 4.78
N GLY A 41 -13.47 20.67 5.93
CA GLY A 41 -13.94 21.14 7.25
C GLY A 41 -15.34 20.82 7.75
N CYS A 42 -16.16 19.98 7.10
CA CYS A 42 -17.52 19.75 7.57
C CYS A 42 -17.95 18.28 7.46
N GLY A 43 -17.99 17.61 8.61
CA GLY A 43 -18.53 16.27 8.77
C GLY A 43 -19.01 16.06 10.20
N CYS A 44 -20.34 16.06 10.37
CA CYS A 44 -21.11 15.60 11.53
C CYS A 44 -21.29 16.57 12.72
N HIS A 45 -22.23 17.51 12.57
CA HIS A 45 -23.48 17.59 13.36
C HIS A 45 -24.54 18.26 12.47
#